data_AF-A0A7S7P6L1-F1
#
_entry.id   AF-A0A7S7P6L1-F1
#
_cell.length_a   1.000
_cell.length_b   1.000
_cell.length_c   1.000
_cell.angle_alpha   90.00
_cell.angle_beta   90.00
_cell.angle_gamma   90.00
#
_symmetry.space_group_name_H-M   'P 1'
#
loop_
_entity.id
_entity.type
_entity.pdbx_description
1 polymer ?
#
loop_
_entity_poly.entity_id
_entity_poly.type
_entity_poly.pdbx_seq_one_letter_code
_entity_poly.pdbx_strand_id
1 'polypeptide(L)'
;MSDILLYLLPSAALALLLWIGAGAHPLFFVFTAAGTLCHELAHFSVGLLTNAEPVGLSVIPKRIKQARGSGKGHNWELGSVTFANLRWYNAAPSALAPLLVLALPFAAAWWRTRHGLVFEPLDLALALLLAPQFLSFWPSPVDWRLTARSWPWIPVLLLAGLITFYRVELLQLVKG
;
A
#
# COMPACT_ATOMS: atom_id res chain seq x y z
N MET A 1 10.55 -14.16 14.02
CA MET A 1 9.85 -14.08 12.72
C MET A 1 8.57 -14.93 12.71
N SER A 2 8.63 -16.18 13.18
CA SER A 2 7.46 -17.07 13.38
C SER A 2 6.31 -16.39 14.12
N ASP A 3 6.61 -15.75 15.25
CA ASP A 3 5.59 -15.23 16.16
C ASP A 3 4.84 -14.05 15.55
N ILE A 4 5.52 -13.22 14.76
CA ILE A 4 4.91 -12.12 14.00
C ILE A 4 3.90 -12.66 12.99
N LEU A 5 4.27 -13.71 12.24
CA LEU A 5 3.38 -14.32 11.25
C LEU A 5 2.17 -14.99 11.92
N LEU A 6 2.40 -15.70 13.03
CA LEU A 6 1.33 -16.32 13.82
C LEU A 6 0.38 -15.27 14.41
N TYR A 7 0.90 -14.15 14.90
CA TYR A 7 0.10 -13.04 15.42
C TYR A 7 -0.76 -12.36 14.34
N LEU A 8 -0.26 -12.27 13.10
CA LEU A 8 -0.99 -11.68 11.98
C LEU A 8 -2.04 -12.61 11.36
N LEU A 9 -1.96 -13.92 11.60
CA LEU A 9 -2.83 -14.92 11.00
C LEU A 9 -4.33 -14.65 11.24
N PRO A 10 -4.79 -14.30 12.46
CA PRO A 10 -6.18 -13.92 12.69
C PRO A 10 -6.62 -12.70 11.87
N SER A 11 -5.75 -11.69 11.73
CA SER A 11 -6.03 -10.48 10.94
C SER A 11 -6.15 -10.79 9.46
N ALA A 12 -5.27 -11.64 8.93
CA ALA A 12 -5.31 -12.08 7.53
C ALA A 12 -6.53 -12.95 7.24
N ALA A 13 -6.89 -13.87 8.15
CA ALA A 13 -8.11 -14.65 8.04
C ALA A 13 -9.36 -13.75 8.07
N LEU A 14 -9.40 -12.78 8.97
CA LEU A 14 -10.49 -11.81 9.05
C LEU A 14 -10.57 -10.93 7.81
N ALA A 15 -9.44 -10.53 7.22
CA ALA A 15 -9.41 -9.82 5.94
C ALA A 15 -10.12 -10.61 4.84
N LEU A 16 -9.85 -11.91 4.73
CA LEU A 16 -10.53 -12.80 3.78
C LEU A 16 -12.05 -12.86 4.05
N LEU A 17 -12.45 -13.00 5.32
CA LEU A 17 -13.87 -13.01 5.70
C LEU A 17 -14.57 -11.68 5.39
N LEU A 18 -13.92 -10.55 5.64
CA LEU A 18 -14.43 -9.22 5.30
C LEU A 18 -14.57 -9.05 3.79
N TRP A 19 -13.62 -9.55 3.00
CA TRP A 19 -13.69 -9.51 1.54
C TRP A 19 -14.89 -10.31 1.01
N ILE A 20 -15.11 -11.53 1.54
CA ILE A 20 -16.27 -12.35 1.19
C ILE A 20 -17.56 -11.65 1.62
N GLY A 21 -17.61 -11.14 2.86
CA GLY A 21 -18.78 -10.46 3.43
C GLY A 21 -19.14 -9.15 2.72
N ALA A 22 -18.16 -8.39 2.25
CA ALA A 22 -18.36 -7.15 1.49
C ALA A 22 -19.06 -7.39 0.15
N GLY A 23 -18.88 -8.57 -0.45
CA GLY A 23 -19.64 -8.98 -1.64
C GLY A 23 -21.11 -9.31 -1.33
N ALA A 24 -21.43 -9.66 -0.09
CA ALA A 24 -22.75 -10.12 0.33
C ALA A 24 -23.62 -9.02 0.98
N HIS A 25 -23.02 -8.09 1.74
CA HIS A 25 -23.79 -7.06 2.45
C HIS A 25 -23.01 -5.73 2.61
N PRO A 26 -23.65 -4.57 2.35
CA PRO A 26 -22.99 -3.26 2.38
C PRO A 26 -22.48 -2.85 3.77
N LEU A 27 -22.96 -3.45 4.85
CA LEU A 27 -22.44 -3.22 6.20
C LEU A 27 -20.93 -3.48 6.29
N PHE A 28 -20.42 -4.49 5.58
CA PHE A 28 -19.01 -4.84 5.60
C PHE A 28 -18.12 -3.77 4.94
N PHE A 29 -18.71 -2.87 4.14
CA PHE A 29 -18.03 -1.73 3.55
C PHE A 29 -17.51 -0.74 4.62
N VAL A 30 -18.18 -0.65 5.76
CA VAL A 30 -17.75 0.22 6.88
C VAL A 30 -16.38 -0.23 7.40
N PHE A 31 -16.13 -1.53 7.46
CA PHE A 31 -14.83 -2.06 7.88
C PHE A 31 -13.74 -1.79 6.83
N THR A 32 -14.07 -1.76 5.54
CA THR A 32 -13.10 -1.41 4.49
C THR A 32 -12.73 0.07 4.46
N ALA A 33 -13.55 0.96 5.04
CA ALA A 33 -13.29 2.39 5.04
C ALA A 33 -11.99 2.77 5.77
N ALA A 34 -11.64 2.06 6.86
CA ALA A 34 -10.37 2.26 7.56
C ALA A 34 -9.17 1.95 6.66
N GLY A 35 -9.30 0.93 5.81
CA GLY A 35 -8.28 0.56 4.83
C GLY A 35 -8.14 1.57 3.70
N THR A 36 -9.26 2.05 3.16
CA THR A 36 -9.27 3.14 2.18
C THR A 36 -8.63 4.40 2.77
N LEU A 37 -8.95 4.77 4.01
CA LEU A 37 -8.31 5.91 4.67
C LEU A 37 -6.78 5.75 4.74
N CYS A 38 -6.29 4.59 5.19
CA CYS A 38 -4.85 4.34 5.27
C CYS A 38 -4.19 4.36 3.88
N HIS A 39 -4.85 3.81 2.86
CA HIS A 39 -4.40 3.81 1.47
C HIS A 39 -4.21 5.23 0.95
N GLU A 40 -5.24 6.07 1.07
CA GLU A 40 -5.17 7.45 0.58
C GLU A 40 -4.21 8.29 1.42
N LEU A 41 -4.14 8.08 2.73
CA LEU A 41 -3.14 8.74 3.59
C LEU A 41 -1.71 8.35 3.21
N ALA A 42 -1.47 7.12 2.76
CA ALA A 42 -0.15 6.72 2.28
C ALA A 42 0.22 7.49 1.00
N HIS A 43 -0.68 7.55 0.02
CA HIS A 43 -0.50 8.38 -1.17
C HIS A 43 -0.24 9.84 -0.83
N PHE A 44 -1.05 10.42 0.06
CA PHE A 44 -0.90 11.81 0.48
C PHE A 44 0.45 12.05 1.17
N SER A 45 0.81 11.20 2.14
CA SER A 45 2.05 11.36 2.92
C SER A 45 3.29 11.19 2.06
N VAL A 46 3.35 10.15 1.24
CA VAL A 46 4.50 9.94 0.34
C VAL A 46 4.54 11.00 -0.75
N GLY A 47 3.38 11.45 -1.23
CA GLY A 47 3.30 12.58 -2.15
C GLY A 47 3.89 13.87 -1.57
N LEU A 48 3.63 14.17 -0.29
CA LEU A 48 4.29 15.29 0.39
C LEU A 48 5.81 15.09 0.46
N LEU A 49 6.25 13.91 0.91
CA LEU A 49 7.68 13.60 1.09
C LEU A 49 8.47 13.60 -0.23
N THR A 50 7.82 13.29 -1.35
CA THR A 50 8.44 13.21 -2.68
C THR A 50 8.13 14.42 -3.56
N ASN A 51 7.55 15.47 -2.98
CA ASN A 51 7.19 16.71 -3.66
C ASN A 51 6.25 16.48 -4.88
N ALA A 52 5.31 15.55 -4.78
CA ALA A 52 4.25 15.33 -5.77
C ALA A 52 3.08 16.33 -5.63
N GLU A 53 3.10 17.16 -4.59
CA GLU A 53 2.09 18.20 -4.28
C GLU A 53 0.65 17.63 -4.24
N PRO A 54 0.29 16.86 -3.19
CA PRO A 54 -1.07 16.41 -3.04
C PRO A 54 -1.99 17.59 -2.72
N VAL A 55 -2.89 17.91 -3.64
CA VAL A 55 -3.82 19.05 -3.57
C VAL A 55 -5.25 18.65 -3.22
N GLY A 56 -5.53 17.35 -3.15
CA GLY A 56 -6.84 16.83 -2.77
C GLY A 56 -6.75 15.43 -2.17
N LEU A 57 -7.58 15.17 -1.17
CA LEU A 57 -7.78 13.88 -0.51
C LEU A 57 -9.28 13.65 -0.34
N SER A 58 -9.79 12.50 -0.77
CA SER A 58 -11.19 12.11 -0.59
C SER A 58 -11.27 10.64 -0.18
N VAL A 59 -12.04 10.36 0.87
CA VAL A 59 -12.29 8.98 1.36
C VAL A 59 -13.79 8.63 1.25
N ILE A 60 -14.56 9.53 0.65
CA ILE A 60 -16.00 9.35 0.44
C ILE A 60 -16.19 8.70 -0.93
N PRO A 61 -16.90 7.56 -1.00
CA PRO A 61 -17.14 6.89 -2.27
C PRO A 61 -17.90 7.80 -3.24
N LYS A 62 -17.36 7.96 -4.45
CA LYS A 62 -17.98 8.74 -5.52
C LYS A 62 -18.30 7.85 -6.70
N ARG A 63 -19.47 8.07 -7.30
CA ARG A 63 -19.86 7.36 -8.51
C ARG A 63 -19.16 7.99 -9.71
N ILE A 64 -18.44 7.17 -10.48
CA ILE A 64 -17.77 7.62 -11.69
C ILE A 64 -18.74 7.47 -12.87
N LYS A 65 -18.79 8.42 -13.80
CA LYS A 65 -19.62 8.26 -15.01
C LYS A 65 -18.90 7.30 -15.97
N GLN A 66 -19.54 6.19 -16.31
CA GLN A 66 -19.01 5.28 -17.33
C GLN A 66 -18.81 6.03 -18.66
N ALA A 67 -17.63 5.93 -19.24
CA ALA A 67 -17.45 6.25 -20.65
C ALA A 67 -18.29 5.25 -21.48
N ARG A 68 -19.06 5.74 -22.46
CA ARG A 68 -19.86 4.91 -23.38
C ARG A 68 -18.95 3.83 -23.99
N GLY A 69 -19.21 2.55 -23.68
CA GLY A 69 -18.55 1.40 -24.29
C GLY A 69 -17.72 0.50 -23.35
N SER A 70 -17.47 0.88 -22.09
CA SER A 70 -16.75 0.00 -21.15
C SER A 70 -17.72 -0.91 -20.39
N GLY A 71 -17.97 -2.09 -20.95
CA GLY A 71 -18.68 -3.16 -20.25
C GLY A 71 -17.83 -3.73 -19.11
N LYS A 72 -18.45 -3.88 -17.93
CA LYS A 72 -17.91 -4.49 -16.69
C LYS A 72 -16.75 -3.73 -16.02
N GLY A 73 -17.08 -2.66 -15.31
CA GLY A 73 -16.20 -2.05 -14.31
C GLY A 73 -16.98 -1.54 -13.10
N HIS A 74 -16.40 -1.67 -11.91
CA HIS A 74 -16.95 -1.10 -10.67
C HIS A 74 -17.11 0.41 -10.84
N ASN A 75 -18.34 0.89 -10.68
CA ASN A 75 -18.74 2.25 -11.04
C ASN A 75 -18.47 3.29 -9.92
N TRP A 76 -17.57 2.94 -9.01
CA TRP A 76 -17.36 3.62 -7.73
C TRP A 76 -15.85 3.79 -7.49
N GLU A 77 -15.45 5.03 -7.26
CA GLU A 77 -14.15 5.40 -6.70
C GLU A 77 -14.33 5.46 -5.19
N LEU A 78 -13.63 4.60 -4.43
CA LEU A 78 -13.81 4.51 -2.98
C LEU A 78 -13.07 5.62 -2.22
N GLY A 79 -11.93 6.05 -2.77
CA GLY A 79 -11.11 7.15 -2.31
C GLY A 79 -10.25 7.66 -3.47
N SER A 80 -9.70 8.87 -3.32
CA SER A 80 -8.76 9.43 -4.27
C SER A 80 -7.86 10.50 -3.65
N VAL A 81 -6.60 10.51 -4.11
CA VAL A 81 -5.64 11.59 -3.91
C VAL A 81 -5.26 12.21 -5.26
N THR A 82 -5.30 13.53 -5.34
CA THR A 82 -4.92 14.29 -6.53
C THR A 82 -3.57 14.96 -6.33
N PHE A 83 -2.65 14.77 -7.27
CA PHE A 83 -1.31 15.36 -7.27
C PHE A 83 -1.19 16.48 -8.32
N ALA A 84 -0.63 17.63 -7.94
CA ALA A 84 -0.37 18.74 -8.85
C ALA A 84 1.02 18.67 -9.53
N ASN A 85 1.98 17.96 -8.92
CA ASN A 85 3.37 17.90 -9.39
C ASN A 85 3.89 16.46 -9.54
N LEU A 86 3.12 15.61 -10.23
CA LEU A 86 3.53 14.24 -10.51
C LEU A 86 4.50 14.16 -11.70
N ARG A 87 5.77 13.84 -11.43
CA ARG A 87 6.89 13.79 -12.38
C ARG A 87 7.52 12.40 -12.44
N TRP A 88 8.42 12.18 -13.39
CA TRP A 88 9.10 10.91 -13.57
C TRP A 88 9.89 10.46 -12.32
N TYR A 89 10.45 11.37 -11.52
CA TYR A 89 11.26 10.98 -10.37
C TYR A 89 10.44 10.62 -9.13
N ASN A 90 9.23 11.16 -8.96
CA ASN A 90 8.39 10.97 -7.77
C ASN A 90 7.10 10.16 -8.02
N ALA A 91 6.80 9.81 -9.28
CA ALA A 91 5.58 9.07 -9.61
C ALA A 91 5.56 7.66 -9.00
N ALA A 92 6.63 6.87 -9.12
CA ALA A 92 6.71 5.54 -8.52
C ALA A 92 6.55 5.55 -7.00
N PRO A 93 7.32 6.33 -6.21
CA PRO A 93 7.14 6.30 -4.77
C PRO A 93 5.75 6.82 -4.35
N SER A 94 5.22 7.86 -5.02
CA SER A 94 3.87 8.37 -4.71
C SER A 94 2.75 7.37 -5.05
N ALA A 95 2.86 6.67 -6.18
CA ALA A 95 1.83 5.73 -6.64
C ALA A 95 1.92 4.36 -5.97
N LEU A 96 3.12 3.91 -5.57
CA LEU A 96 3.31 2.65 -4.83
C LEU A 96 3.20 2.83 -3.31
N ALA A 97 2.93 4.05 -2.84
CA ALA A 97 2.80 4.38 -1.42
C ALA A 97 1.86 3.44 -0.63
N PRO A 98 0.72 2.96 -1.18
CA PRO A 98 -0.15 2.03 -0.47
C PRO A 98 0.53 0.74 0.01
N LEU A 99 1.62 0.30 -0.63
CA LEU A 99 2.37 -0.87 -0.16
C LEU A 99 2.95 -0.65 1.24
N LEU A 100 3.23 0.60 1.62
CA LEU A 100 3.69 0.95 2.98
C LEU A 100 2.62 0.73 4.04
N VAL A 101 1.34 0.63 3.66
CA VAL A 101 0.25 0.31 4.60
C VAL A 101 0.47 -1.05 5.25
N LEU A 102 1.14 -2.00 4.58
CA LEU A 102 1.53 -3.28 5.20
C LEU A 102 2.48 -3.11 6.38
N ALA A 103 3.25 -2.02 6.45
CA ALA A 103 4.11 -1.75 7.59
C ALA A 103 3.30 -1.62 8.89
N LEU A 104 2.02 -1.22 8.83
CA LEU A 104 1.16 -1.09 10.01
C LEU A 104 0.88 -2.45 10.69
N PRO A 105 0.36 -3.49 9.99
CA PRO A 105 0.27 -4.83 10.56
C PRO A 105 1.60 -5.35 11.10
N PHE A 106 2.69 -5.25 10.33
CA PHE A 106 3.98 -5.77 10.75
C PHE A 106 4.54 -5.02 11.98
N ALA A 107 4.37 -3.70 12.06
CA ALA A 107 4.79 -2.91 13.21
C ALA A 107 3.97 -3.26 14.47
N ALA A 108 2.65 -3.42 14.33
CA ALA A 108 1.78 -3.83 15.43
C ALA A 108 2.15 -5.24 15.94
N ALA A 109 2.36 -6.19 15.03
CA ALA A 109 2.78 -7.54 15.37
C ALA A 109 4.17 -7.58 16.03
N TRP A 110 5.13 -6.82 15.51
CA TRP A 110 6.45 -6.68 16.12
C TRP A 110 6.36 -6.11 17.53
N TRP A 111 5.56 -5.05 17.73
CA TRP A 111 5.34 -4.44 19.04
C TRP A 111 4.71 -5.44 20.03
N ARG A 112 3.73 -6.22 19.60
CA ARG A 112 3.00 -7.17 20.48
C ARG A 112 3.78 -8.43 20.80
N THR A 113 4.59 -8.92 19.86
CA THR A 113 5.33 -10.18 20.03
C THR A 113 6.70 -10.02 20.68
N ARG A 114 7.17 -8.79 20.91
CA ARG A 114 8.50 -8.51 21.50
C ARG A 114 8.71 -9.07 22.92
N HIS A 115 7.64 -9.39 23.64
CA HIS A 115 7.67 -9.95 25.00
C HIS A 115 7.09 -11.37 25.07
N GLY A 116 6.96 -12.05 23.93
CA GLY A 116 6.27 -13.33 23.80
C GLY A 116 4.88 -13.20 23.19
N LEU A 117 4.38 -14.31 22.66
CA LEU A 117 3.08 -14.37 22.01
C LEU A 117 1.98 -14.57 23.07
N VAL A 118 1.23 -13.51 23.35
CA VAL A 118 0.06 -13.54 24.25
C VAL A 118 -1.11 -12.87 23.54
N PHE A 119 -2.27 -13.53 23.54
CA PHE A 119 -3.50 -12.99 23.00
C PHE A 119 -4.39 -12.47 24.14
N GLU A 120 -4.70 -11.19 24.08
CA GLU A 120 -5.54 -10.44 25.00
C GLU A 120 -6.78 -9.91 24.27
N PRO A 121 -7.85 -9.48 24.98
CA PRO A 121 -9.04 -8.93 24.34
C PRO A 121 -8.76 -7.74 23.40
N LEU A 122 -7.73 -6.94 23.70
CA LEU A 122 -7.26 -5.86 22.83
C LEU A 122 -6.84 -6.39 21.44
N ASP A 123 -6.29 -7.60 21.36
CA ASP A 123 -5.83 -8.19 20.10
C ASP A 123 -6.98 -8.53 19.16
N LEU A 124 -8.21 -8.70 19.66
CA LEU A 124 -9.39 -8.82 18.81
C LEU A 124 -9.70 -7.50 18.10
N ALA A 125 -9.59 -6.38 18.83
CA ALA A 125 -9.78 -5.05 18.26
C ALA A 125 -8.64 -4.71 17.27
N LEU A 126 -7.40 -5.06 17.61
CA LEU A 126 -6.26 -4.92 16.70
C LEU A 126 -6.44 -5.79 15.46
N ALA A 127 -6.87 -7.04 15.59
CA ALA A 127 -7.12 -7.90 14.44
C ALA A 127 -8.17 -7.32 13.49
N LEU A 128 -9.26 -6.76 14.04
CA LEU A 128 -10.29 -6.09 13.26
C LEU A 128 -9.77 -4.80 12.59
N LEU A 129 -8.92 -4.03 13.26
CA LEU A 129 -8.33 -2.81 12.71
C LEU A 129 -7.26 -3.11 11.64
N LEU A 130 -6.51 -4.20 11.79
CA LEU A 130 -5.45 -4.59 10.87
C LEU A 130 -5.97 -5.32 9.63
N ALA A 131 -7.09 -6.03 9.74
CA ALA A 131 -7.67 -6.79 8.64
C ALA A 131 -7.93 -5.97 7.35
N PRO A 132 -8.55 -4.76 7.40
CA PRO A 132 -8.73 -3.92 6.22
C PRO A 132 -7.42 -3.54 5.53
N GLN A 133 -6.31 -3.48 6.26
CA GLN A 133 -5.01 -3.08 5.71
C GLN A 133 -4.46 -4.12 4.75
N PHE A 134 -4.74 -5.40 5.00
CA PHE A 134 -4.43 -6.50 4.07
C PHE A 134 -5.29 -6.47 2.81
N LEU A 135 -6.44 -5.81 2.81
CA LEU A 135 -7.28 -5.65 1.61
C LEU A 135 -6.93 -4.38 0.84
N SER A 136 -6.53 -3.33 1.54
CA SER A 136 -6.34 -2.00 0.95
C SER A 136 -4.88 -1.65 0.63
N PHE A 137 -3.88 -2.48 0.95
CA PHE A 137 -2.48 -2.12 0.63
C PHE A 137 -2.14 -2.18 -0.87
N TRP A 138 -2.93 -2.90 -1.67
CA TRP A 138 -2.58 -3.14 -3.07
C TRP A 138 -2.86 -1.89 -3.94
N PRO A 139 -1.87 -1.38 -4.71
CA PRO A 139 -2.08 -0.23 -5.59
C PRO A 139 -3.14 -0.53 -6.67
N SER A 140 -3.92 0.49 -7.02
CA SER A 140 -4.95 0.36 -8.05
C SER A 140 -4.34 0.21 -9.45
N PRO A 141 -5.11 -0.24 -10.46
CA PRO A 141 -4.65 -0.25 -11.85
C PRO A 141 -4.24 1.13 -12.39
N VAL A 142 -4.74 2.22 -11.79
CA VAL A 142 -4.32 3.59 -12.15
C VAL A 142 -2.93 3.87 -11.56
N ASP A 143 -2.69 3.48 -10.32
CA ASP A 143 -1.39 3.66 -9.65
C ASP A 143 -0.27 2.92 -10.34
N TRP A 144 -0.53 1.70 -10.82
CA TRP A 144 0.43 0.95 -11.63
C TRP A 144 0.79 1.69 -12.93
N ARG A 145 -0.18 2.34 -13.57
CA ARG A 145 0.08 3.17 -14.77
C ARG A 145 0.87 4.43 -14.43
N LEU A 146 0.58 5.07 -13.30
CA LEU A 146 1.33 6.23 -12.84
C LEU A 146 2.77 5.87 -12.49
N THR A 147 2.99 4.71 -11.87
CA THR A 147 4.32 4.16 -11.56
C THR A 147 5.18 4.03 -12.80
N ALA A 148 4.60 3.63 -13.94
CA ALA A 148 5.35 3.50 -15.20
C ALA A 148 5.96 4.82 -15.71
N ARG A 149 5.48 5.99 -15.25
CA ARG A 149 6.10 7.30 -15.55
C ARG A 149 7.52 7.41 -14.99
N SER A 150 7.83 6.61 -13.97
CA SER A 150 9.15 6.51 -13.35
C SER A 150 10.10 5.53 -14.03
N TRP A 151 9.84 5.16 -15.29
CA TRP A 151 10.76 4.33 -16.09
C TRP A 151 12.24 4.80 -16.09
N PRO A 152 12.60 6.12 -15.99
CA PRO A 152 14.01 6.51 -15.97
C PRO A 152 14.77 6.00 -14.74
N TRP A 153 14.07 5.57 -13.67
CA TRP A 153 14.70 4.91 -12.54
C TRP A 153 15.22 3.51 -12.86
N ILE A 154 14.66 2.82 -13.85
CA ILE A 154 15.07 1.45 -14.22
C ILE A 154 16.58 1.37 -14.53
N PRO A 155 17.14 2.15 -15.48
CA PRO A 155 18.57 2.09 -15.76
C PRO A 155 19.43 2.52 -14.56
N VAL A 156 18.98 3.50 -13.76
CA VAL A 156 19.71 3.95 -12.57
C VAL A 156 19.80 2.84 -11.52
N LEU A 157 18.69 2.15 -11.25
CA LEU A 157 18.63 1.03 -10.31
C LEU A 157 19.42 -0.18 -10.82
N LEU A 158 19.37 -0.47 -12.13
CA LEU A 158 20.17 -1.52 -12.74
C LEU A 158 21.66 -1.23 -12.61
N LEU A 159 22.10 0.00 -12.90
CA LEU A 159 23.49 0.41 -12.76
C LEU A 159 23.94 0.33 -11.29
N ALA A 160 23.14 0.84 -10.35
CA ALA A 160 23.43 0.75 -8.92
C ALA A 160 23.51 -0.71 -8.44
N GLY A 161 22.61 -1.57 -8.93
CA GLY A 161 22.62 -3.01 -8.67
C GLY A 161 23.89 -3.68 -9.21
N LEU A 162 24.29 -3.38 -10.44
CA LEU A 162 25.53 -3.88 -11.05
C LEU A 162 26.77 -3.44 -10.26
N ILE A 163 26.86 -2.16 -9.87
CA ILE A 163 27.95 -1.64 -9.04
C ILE A 163 28.00 -2.38 -7.70
N THR A 164 26.85 -2.61 -7.07
CA THR A 164 26.77 -3.29 -5.77
C THR A 164 27.19 -4.76 -5.87
N PHE A 165 26.82 -5.42 -6.98
CA PHE A 165 27.15 -6.80 -7.27
C PHE A 165 28.66 -6.97 -7.57
N TYR A 166 29.22 -6.16 -8.46
CA TYR A 166 30.63 -6.21 -8.87
C TYR A 166 31.56 -5.34 -8.03
N ARG A 167 31.14 -4.97 -6.81
CA ARG A 167 31.87 -4.02 -5.97
C ARG A 167 33.31 -4.49 -5.66
N VAL A 168 33.53 -5.80 -5.54
CA VAL A 168 34.83 -6.37 -5.14
C VAL A 168 35.82 -6.28 -6.31
N GLU A 169 35.37 -6.63 -7.51
CA GLU A 169 36.12 -6.59 -8.75
C GLU A 169 36.44 -5.14 -9.16
N LEU A 170 35.48 -4.23 -9.02
CA LEU A 170 35.68 -2.80 -9.25
C LEU A 170 36.73 -2.20 -8.31
N LEU A 171 36.73 -2.59 -7.02
CA LEU A 171 37.72 -2.13 -6.06
C LEU A 171 39.13 -2.68 -6.34
N GLN A 172 39.25 -3.83 -7.00
CA GLN A 172 40.53 -4.38 -7.43
C GLN A 172 41.08 -3.63 -8.65
N LEU A 173 40.22 -3.26 -9.61
CA LEU A 173 40.59 -2.44 -10.77
C LEU A 173 41.10 -1.03 -10.41
N VAL A 174 40.62 -0.45 -9.32
CA VAL A 174 41.07 0.88 -8.83
C VAL A 174 42.39 0.80 -8.05
N LYS A 175 42.75 -0.39 -7.56
CA LYS A 175 43.96 -0.61 -6.74
C LYS A 175 45.16 -1.15 -7.53
N GLY A 176 44.96 -1.54 -8.80
CA GLY A 176 46.03 -1.96 -9.72
C GLY A 176 46.41 -0.86 -10.68
#